data_AF-A0A535X631-F1
#
_entry.id   AF-A0A535X631-F1
#
_cell.length_a   1.000
_cell.length_b   1.000
_cell.length_c   1.000
_cell.angle_alpha   90.00
_cell.angle_beta   90.00
_cell.angle_gamma   90.00
#
_symmetry.space_group_name_H-M   'P 1'
#
loop_
_entity.id
_entity.type
_entity.pdbx_description
1 polymer ?
#
loop_
_entity_poly.entity_id
_entity_poly.type
_entity_poly.pdbx_seq_one_letter_code
_entity_poly.pdbx_strand_id
1 'polypeptide(L)'
;MALRSRRAFLLTATSGIGVALLAACSAPSPSAGPTSAPGSASGGSRKQVTFWGRQQFLPESNDYLTESVKLAGQKGGFDVSVQLFTNDEHPQKEVVAMESGVVPDITYTYAPALWDQNGYALEIQSLYDEIGKSGGGWLDLADGSSKTTAGKRIAVPMNTEPWFVHFRKDKFAEVGVSMPIKTWDEMMSAFQKVNKPDEGFYAFDGQMTEADWVGNCLQFMWAFGGRLFDKEGTPTINTPQNIAGVKAYTDLFKNKMMPASVVSQKASGNNEAWLSGQVAGVSNPGSIVLAMRKAPLLILYFVAQRHIVAGLSAGAIKG
;
A
#
# COMPACT_ATOMS: atom_id res chain seq x y z
N MET A 1 8.29 41.04 -21.08
CA MET A 1 8.77 40.97 -22.47
C MET A 1 9.58 39.67 -22.62
N ALA A 2 9.06 38.76 -23.45
CA ALA A 2 9.66 37.55 -24.03
C ALA A 2 10.21 36.42 -23.11
N LEU A 3 9.39 35.37 -22.98
CA LEU A 3 9.82 33.98 -22.81
C LEU A 3 10.68 33.52 -24.01
N ARG A 4 11.67 32.65 -23.80
CA ARG A 4 12.24 31.81 -24.87
C ARG A 4 12.19 30.34 -24.47
N SER A 5 11.59 29.57 -25.37
CA SER A 5 11.14 28.20 -25.22
C SER A 5 12.16 27.17 -25.70
N ARG A 6 11.92 25.94 -25.23
CA ARG A 6 12.49 24.64 -25.59
C ARG A 6 12.49 24.39 -27.11
N ARG A 7 13.65 24.12 -27.72
CA ARG A 7 13.89 23.31 -28.96
C ARG A 7 15.24 23.67 -29.62
N ALA A 8 16.36 23.32 -29.00
CA ALA A 8 17.68 23.51 -29.63
C ALA A 8 18.69 22.40 -29.30
N PHE A 9 18.23 21.16 -29.11
CA PHE A 9 19.14 20.04 -28.88
C PHE A 9 18.69 18.76 -29.60
N LEU A 10 18.48 18.87 -30.92
CA LEU A 10 18.42 17.71 -31.80
C LEU A 10 19.47 17.87 -32.91
N LEU A 11 20.52 17.06 -32.74
CA LEU A 11 21.06 16.16 -33.77
C LEU A 11 21.47 16.80 -35.10
N THR A 12 22.73 17.23 -35.16
CA THR A 12 23.51 17.36 -36.40
C THR A 12 24.86 16.66 -36.23
N ALA A 13 25.01 15.47 -36.80
CA ALA A 13 26.30 14.95 -37.27
C ALA A 13 26.09 13.68 -38.11
N THR A 14 25.73 13.86 -39.39
CA THR A 14 25.89 12.86 -40.45
C THR A 14 27.11 13.25 -41.30
N SER A 15 28.06 12.33 -41.51
CA SER A 15 28.64 11.93 -42.83
C SER A 15 30.09 11.45 -42.76
N GLY A 16 30.39 10.38 -43.51
CA GLY A 16 31.74 9.93 -43.92
C GLY A 16 31.96 8.40 -43.82
N ILE A 17 31.34 7.58 -44.69
CA ILE A 17 31.91 6.91 -45.90
C ILE A 17 33.11 5.98 -45.66
N GLY A 18 32.95 4.69 -45.99
CA GLY A 18 34.01 3.68 -46.07
C GLY A 18 33.57 2.34 -46.68
N VAL A 19 33.58 2.30 -48.02
CA VAL A 19 33.61 1.22 -49.05
C VAL A 19 33.47 -0.28 -48.66
N ALA A 20 32.70 -0.97 -49.51
CA ALA A 20 32.30 -2.37 -49.56
C ALA A 20 33.40 -3.43 -49.80
N LEU A 21 33.13 -4.66 -49.32
CA LEU A 21 33.59 -5.92 -49.92
C LEU A 21 32.45 -6.95 -49.91
N LEU A 22 31.94 -7.27 -51.11
CA LEU A 22 31.10 -8.43 -51.42
C LEU A 22 32.01 -9.57 -51.86
N ALA A 23 31.96 -10.73 -51.19
CA ALA A 23 32.49 -11.98 -51.74
C ALA A 23 31.77 -13.21 -51.17
N ALA A 24 30.88 -13.74 -52.02
CA ALA A 24 30.67 -15.14 -52.36
C ALA A 24 30.37 -16.20 -51.28
N CYS A 25 29.19 -16.81 -51.49
CA CYS A 25 28.67 -18.04 -50.93
C CYS A 25 29.60 -19.26 -51.10
N SER A 26 29.56 -20.19 -50.15
CA SER A 26 29.81 -21.61 -50.39
C SER A 26 28.97 -22.45 -49.42
N ALA A 27 27.98 -23.14 -49.97
CA ALA A 27 27.15 -24.13 -49.28
C ALA A 27 27.78 -25.52 -49.36
N PRO A 28 27.57 -26.38 -48.35
CA PRO A 28 27.49 -27.82 -48.56
C PRO A 28 26.04 -28.32 -48.44
N SER A 29 25.67 -29.21 -49.36
CA SER A 29 24.40 -29.97 -49.40
C SER A 29 24.27 -30.99 -48.25
N PRO A 30 23.04 -31.50 -47.97
CA PRO A 30 22.69 -32.10 -46.69
C PRO A 30 23.01 -33.60 -46.60
N SER A 31 23.57 -34.03 -45.46
CA SER A 31 23.60 -35.44 -45.07
C SER A 31 22.36 -35.77 -44.23
N ALA A 32 21.55 -36.71 -44.73
CA ALA A 32 20.43 -37.30 -44.01
C ALA A 32 20.89 -38.01 -42.71
N GLY A 33 20.26 -37.64 -41.59
CA GLY A 33 20.30 -38.33 -40.30
C GLY A 33 18.86 -38.57 -39.80
N PRO A 34 18.64 -39.53 -38.89
CA PRO A 34 17.39 -40.26 -38.79
C PRO A 34 16.23 -39.43 -38.24
N THR A 35 15.05 -39.74 -38.76
CA THR A 35 13.73 -39.26 -38.37
C THR A 35 13.47 -39.40 -36.87
N SER A 36 13.57 -38.28 -36.13
CA SER A 36 12.91 -38.12 -34.84
C SER A 36 11.42 -37.86 -35.08
N ALA A 37 10.58 -38.71 -34.49
CA ALA A 37 9.13 -38.60 -34.50
C ALA A 37 8.68 -37.18 -34.05
N PRO A 38 7.58 -36.64 -34.62
CA PRO A 38 7.06 -35.35 -34.17
C PRO A 38 6.51 -35.51 -32.76
N GLY A 39 7.29 -35.10 -31.76
CA GLY A 39 6.75 -34.76 -30.45
C GLY A 39 5.75 -33.62 -30.66
N SER A 40 4.49 -33.87 -30.28
CA SER A 40 3.42 -32.88 -30.32
C SER A 40 3.75 -31.73 -29.37
N ALA A 41 4.46 -30.72 -29.87
CA ALA A 41 4.52 -29.42 -29.24
C ALA A 41 3.26 -28.65 -29.64
N SER A 42 2.20 -28.78 -28.84
CA SER A 42 1.14 -27.76 -28.81
C SER A 42 1.68 -26.53 -28.09
N GLY A 43 2.63 -25.84 -28.72
CA GLY A 43 3.32 -24.66 -28.18
C GLY A 43 2.73 -23.37 -28.75
N GLY A 44 1.43 -23.13 -28.55
CA GLY A 44 0.93 -21.77 -28.70
C GLY A 44 1.55 -20.91 -27.60
N SER A 45 2.27 -19.84 -27.95
CA SER A 45 2.80 -18.89 -26.97
C SER A 45 1.63 -18.34 -26.14
N ARG A 46 1.60 -18.64 -24.84
CA ARG A 46 0.58 -18.09 -23.93
C ARG A 46 0.62 -16.56 -24.00
N LYS A 47 -0.55 -15.93 -23.90
CA LYS A 47 -0.64 -14.47 -23.83
C LYS A 47 0.05 -14.00 -22.55
N GLN A 48 0.94 -13.02 -22.68
CA GLN A 48 1.59 -12.38 -21.54
C GLN A 48 0.63 -11.38 -20.88
N VAL A 49 0.63 -11.36 -19.56
CA VAL A 49 -0.09 -10.43 -18.69
C VAL A 49 0.92 -9.83 -17.71
N THR A 50 0.82 -8.54 -17.47
CA THR A 50 1.63 -7.82 -16.49
C THR A 50 0.80 -7.51 -15.25
N PHE A 51 1.32 -7.93 -14.09
CA PHE A 51 0.72 -7.65 -12.79
C PHE A 51 1.69 -6.82 -11.96
N TRP A 52 1.21 -5.66 -11.49
CA TRP A 52 1.91 -4.84 -10.51
C TRP A 52 1.29 -5.07 -9.12
N GLY A 53 2.14 -5.42 -8.16
CA GLY A 53 1.75 -5.70 -6.78
C GLY A 53 2.54 -4.87 -5.78
N ARG A 54 2.07 -4.89 -4.53
CA ARG A 54 2.74 -4.24 -3.40
C ARG A 54 3.64 -5.23 -2.67
N GLN A 55 4.92 -4.90 -2.57
CA GLN A 55 5.88 -5.63 -1.76
C GLN A 55 5.51 -5.53 -0.28
N GLN A 56 5.38 -6.69 0.35
CA GLN A 56 5.14 -6.87 1.77
C GLN A 56 6.46 -6.94 2.53
N PHE A 57 6.40 -6.58 3.82
CA PHE A 57 7.57 -6.63 4.72
C PHE A 57 8.16 -8.04 4.84
N LEU A 58 7.31 -9.07 4.86
CA LEU A 58 7.73 -10.46 4.96
C LEU A 58 7.99 -11.06 3.57
N PRO A 59 9.18 -11.61 3.30
CA PRO A 59 9.48 -12.29 2.03
C PRO A 59 8.49 -13.39 1.67
N GLU A 60 8.05 -14.18 2.65
CA GLU A 60 7.13 -15.30 2.43
C GLU A 60 5.77 -14.82 1.90
N SER A 61 5.33 -13.61 2.26
CA SER A 61 4.12 -13.00 1.71
C SER A 61 4.28 -12.58 0.25
N ASN A 62 5.49 -12.16 -0.14
CA ASN A 62 5.81 -11.78 -1.52
C ASN A 62 5.86 -13.01 -2.44
N ASP A 63 6.45 -14.08 -1.96
CA ASP A 63 6.51 -15.37 -2.66
C ASP A 63 5.11 -15.92 -2.85
N TYR A 64 4.31 -15.97 -1.77
CA TYR A 64 2.93 -16.43 -1.83
C TYR A 64 2.08 -15.63 -2.84
N LEU A 65 2.18 -14.30 -2.84
CA LEU A 65 1.46 -13.45 -3.80
C LEU A 65 1.91 -13.76 -5.24
N THR A 66 3.22 -13.81 -5.47
CA THR A 66 3.81 -14.05 -6.79
C THR A 66 3.41 -15.40 -7.35
N GLU A 67 3.49 -16.45 -6.54
CA GLU A 67 3.11 -17.82 -6.92
C GLU A 67 1.61 -17.93 -7.16
N SER A 68 0.79 -17.33 -6.30
CA SER A 68 -0.67 -17.36 -6.44
C SER A 68 -1.13 -16.69 -7.73
N VAL A 69 -0.58 -15.52 -8.05
CA VAL A 69 -0.90 -14.77 -9.29
C VAL A 69 -0.45 -15.55 -10.52
N LYS A 70 0.78 -16.10 -10.51
CA LYS A 70 1.28 -16.92 -11.62
C LYS A 70 0.45 -18.18 -11.82
N LEU A 71 0.07 -18.87 -10.74
CA LEU A 71 -0.77 -20.07 -10.79
C LEU A 71 -2.16 -19.74 -11.35
N ALA A 72 -2.77 -18.63 -10.93
CA ALA A 72 -4.05 -18.17 -11.45
C ALA A 72 -3.96 -17.86 -12.96
N GLY A 73 -2.91 -17.15 -13.37
CA GLY A 73 -2.63 -16.89 -14.78
C GLY A 73 -2.46 -18.17 -15.60
N GLN A 74 -1.67 -19.12 -15.12
CA GLN A 74 -1.47 -20.41 -15.79
C GLN A 74 -2.77 -21.18 -15.95
N LYS A 75 -3.64 -21.23 -14.93
CA LYS A 75 -4.97 -21.84 -15.00
C LYS A 75 -5.87 -21.14 -16.02
N GLY A 76 -5.70 -19.82 -16.19
CA GLY A 76 -6.38 -19.02 -17.20
C GLY A 76 -5.76 -19.08 -18.60
N GLY A 77 -4.66 -19.81 -18.80
CA GLY A 77 -3.96 -19.87 -20.09
C GLY A 77 -3.04 -18.66 -20.38
N PHE A 78 -2.67 -17.90 -19.35
CA PHE A 78 -1.77 -16.75 -19.44
C PHE A 78 -0.38 -17.09 -18.90
N ASP A 79 0.62 -16.34 -19.36
CA ASP A 79 1.90 -16.18 -18.67
C ASP A 79 1.86 -14.83 -17.95
N VAL A 80 2.31 -14.76 -16.69
CA VAL A 80 2.16 -13.56 -15.87
C VAL A 80 3.51 -13.06 -15.38
N SER A 81 3.86 -11.86 -15.81
CA SER A 81 5.00 -11.09 -15.31
C SER A 81 4.57 -10.30 -14.07
N VAL A 82 5.06 -10.72 -12.90
CA VAL A 82 4.78 -10.07 -11.61
C VAL A 82 5.91 -9.12 -11.27
N GLN A 83 5.57 -7.86 -10.96
CA GLN A 83 6.49 -6.86 -10.43
C GLN A 83 5.94 -6.38 -9.09
N LEU A 84 6.78 -6.40 -8.05
CA LEU A 84 6.42 -5.92 -6.72
C LEU A 84 7.18 -4.63 -6.43
N PHE A 85 6.48 -3.62 -5.93
CA PHE A 85 7.05 -2.33 -5.53
C PHE A 85 6.76 -2.04 -4.06
N THR A 86 7.68 -1.38 -3.37
CA THR A 86 7.44 -0.93 -1.98
C THR A 86 6.33 0.13 -1.91
N ASN A 87 5.81 0.43 -0.72
CA ASN A 87 4.81 1.50 -0.53
C ASN A 87 5.30 2.85 -1.04
N ASP A 88 6.60 3.09 -0.90
CA ASP A 88 7.26 4.33 -1.28
C ASP A 88 7.53 4.44 -2.79
N GLU A 89 7.43 3.34 -3.54
CA GLU A 89 7.71 3.29 -4.98
C GLU A 89 6.44 3.09 -5.82
N HIS A 90 5.46 2.35 -5.28
CA HIS A 90 4.29 1.94 -6.05
C HIS A 90 3.50 3.16 -6.57
N PRO A 91 3.08 4.13 -5.74
CA PRO A 91 2.31 5.29 -6.22
C PRO A 91 3.03 6.08 -7.33
N GLN A 92 4.34 6.24 -7.23
CA GLN A 92 5.17 6.95 -8.20
C GLN A 92 5.26 6.17 -9.51
N LYS A 93 5.37 4.84 -9.44
CA LYS A 93 5.30 3.97 -10.63
C LYS A 93 3.95 4.09 -11.33
N GLU A 94 2.85 4.10 -10.59
CA GLU A 94 1.50 4.25 -11.15
C GLU A 94 1.34 5.59 -11.90
N VAL A 95 1.77 6.70 -11.29
CA VAL A 95 1.70 8.02 -11.93
C VAL A 95 2.51 8.06 -13.23
N VAL A 96 3.76 7.60 -13.20
CA VAL A 96 4.62 7.56 -14.41
C VAL A 96 4.03 6.65 -15.49
N ALA A 97 3.42 5.53 -15.11
CA ALA A 97 2.77 4.61 -16.04
C ALA A 97 1.59 5.29 -16.75
N MET A 98 0.71 5.95 -15.99
CA MET A 98 -0.45 6.66 -16.53
C MET A 98 -0.03 7.83 -17.43
N GLU A 99 1.01 8.59 -17.05
CA GLU A 99 1.54 9.70 -17.85
C GLU A 99 2.18 9.24 -19.15
N SER A 100 2.87 8.10 -19.13
CA SER A 100 3.56 7.55 -20.32
C SER A 100 2.65 6.71 -21.23
N GLY A 101 1.49 6.27 -20.72
CA GLY A 101 0.60 5.32 -21.40
C GLY A 101 1.10 3.87 -21.40
N VAL A 102 2.16 3.58 -20.66
CA VAL A 102 2.71 2.22 -20.50
C VAL A 102 2.27 1.69 -19.14
N VAL A 103 1.05 1.16 -19.10
CA VAL A 103 0.37 0.69 -17.88
C VAL A 103 0.39 -0.84 -17.77
N PRO A 104 0.34 -1.42 -16.56
CA PRO A 104 0.15 -2.85 -16.39
C PRO A 104 -1.27 -3.27 -16.79
N ASP A 105 -1.44 -4.56 -17.08
CA ASP A 105 -2.77 -5.14 -17.32
C ASP A 105 -3.61 -5.20 -16.03
N ILE A 106 -2.94 -5.45 -14.89
CA ILE A 106 -3.55 -5.52 -13.56
C ILE A 106 -2.62 -4.83 -12.56
N THR A 107 -3.15 -3.96 -11.70
CA THR A 107 -2.40 -3.32 -10.62
C THR A 107 -3.13 -3.43 -9.29
N TYR A 108 -2.41 -3.78 -8.23
CA TYR A 108 -2.86 -3.61 -6.86
C TYR A 108 -2.71 -2.14 -6.47
N THR A 109 -3.79 -1.43 -6.15
CA THR A 109 -3.73 0.02 -5.93
C THR A 109 -4.62 0.50 -4.78
N TYR A 110 -4.19 1.58 -4.13
CA TYR A 110 -5.01 2.38 -3.20
C TYR A 110 -5.83 3.46 -3.89
N ALA A 111 -5.56 3.73 -5.17
CA ALA A 111 -6.11 4.87 -5.89
C ALA A 111 -6.90 4.45 -7.15
N PRO A 112 -7.87 3.52 -7.08
CA PRO A 112 -8.60 3.07 -8.27
C PRO A 112 -9.34 4.22 -8.97
N ALA A 113 -9.82 5.21 -8.22
CA ALA A 113 -10.44 6.40 -8.79
C ALA A 113 -9.47 7.24 -9.65
N LEU A 114 -8.18 7.28 -9.31
CA LEU A 114 -7.17 7.97 -10.11
C LEU A 114 -6.96 7.26 -11.44
N TRP A 115 -6.91 5.94 -11.44
CA TRP A 115 -6.83 5.11 -12.65
C TRP A 115 -8.04 5.33 -13.57
N ASP A 116 -9.25 5.39 -13.01
CA ASP A 116 -10.48 5.66 -13.78
C ASP A 116 -10.50 7.07 -14.37
N GLN A 117 -10.12 8.08 -13.59
CA GLN A 117 -10.05 9.48 -14.04
C GLN A 117 -9.06 9.68 -15.19
N ASN A 118 -8.00 8.87 -15.26
CA ASN A 118 -7.02 8.89 -16.35
C ASN A 118 -7.36 7.93 -17.51
N GLY A 119 -8.52 7.26 -17.46
CA GLY A 119 -9.00 6.41 -18.56
C GLY A 119 -8.37 5.01 -18.60
N TYR A 120 -7.73 4.57 -17.52
CA TYR A 120 -7.03 3.29 -17.44
C TYR A 120 -7.76 2.24 -16.56
N ALA A 121 -9.01 2.49 -16.18
CA ALA A 121 -9.82 1.52 -15.42
C ALA A 121 -11.03 1.00 -16.23
N LEU A 122 -11.17 -0.33 -16.26
CA LEU A 122 -12.31 -1.02 -16.86
C LEU A 122 -13.49 -1.05 -15.90
N GLU A 123 -14.71 -1.03 -16.43
CA GLU A 123 -15.89 -1.41 -15.65
C GLU A 123 -15.94 -2.93 -15.51
N ILE A 124 -16.04 -3.41 -14.27
CA ILE A 124 -15.87 -4.84 -13.94
C ILE A 124 -16.99 -5.39 -13.06
N GLN A 125 -18.21 -4.85 -13.19
CA GLN A 125 -19.36 -5.24 -12.36
C GLN A 125 -19.59 -6.76 -12.35
N SER A 126 -19.56 -7.42 -13.52
CA SER A 126 -19.76 -8.87 -13.62
C SER A 126 -18.69 -9.68 -12.87
N LEU A 127 -17.41 -9.26 -12.95
CA LEU A 127 -16.32 -9.91 -12.24
C LEU A 127 -16.45 -9.72 -10.72
N TYR A 128 -16.82 -8.52 -10.29
CA TYR A 128 -17.07 -8.22 -8.88
C TYR A 128 -18.21 -9.07 -8.30
N ASP A 129 -19.30 -9.24 -9.05
CA ASP A 129 -20.45 -10.05 -8.63
C ASP A 129 -20.11 -11.54 -8.58
N GLU A 130 -19.35 -12.06 -9.56
CA GLU A 130 -18.90 -13.44 -9.58
C GLU A 130 -18.02 -13.75 -8.37
N ILE A 131 -17.01 -12.91 -8.12
CA ILE A 131 -16.11 -13.08 -6.97
C ILE A 131 -16.90 -12.97 -5.68
N GLY A 132 -17.76 -11.96 -5.53
CA GLY A 132 -18.59 -11.77 -4.35
C GLY A 132 -19.50 -12.97 -4.07
N LYS A 133 -20.17 -13.50 -5.10
CA LYS A 133 -21.03 -14.68 -4.97
C LYS A 133 -20.25 -15.92 -4.51
N SER A 134 -19.03 -16.11 -5.03
CA SER A 134 -18.18 -17.25 -4.64
C SER A 134 -17.53 -17.07 -3.26
N GLY A 135 -17.29 -15.83 -2.84
CA GLY A 135 -16.55 -15.46 -1.62
C GLY A 135 -17.41 -15.14 -0.39
N GLY A 136 -18.74 -15.24 -0.49
CA GLY A 136 -19.65 -14.95 0.62
C GLY A 136 -20.09 -13.49 0.74
N GLY A 137 -19.86 -12.68 -0.29
CA GLY A 137 -20.23 -11.27 -0.36
C GLY A 137 -19.10 -10.31 -0.01
N TRP A 138 -19.46 -9.04 0.18
CA TRP A 138 -18.53 -7.94 0.41
C TRP A 138 -18.88 -7.18 1.69
N LEU A 139 -17.86 -6.67 2.38
CA LEU A 139 -18.06 -5.73 3.48
C LEU A 139 -18.45 -4.36 2.93
N ASP A 140 -19.30 -3.60 3.62
CA ASP A 140 -19.78 -2.28 3.18
C ASP A 140 -18.65 -1.32 2.78
N LEU A 141 -17.56 -1.29 3.57
CA LEU A 141 -16.40 -0.45 3.28
C LEU A 141 -15.71 -0.86 1.97
N ALA A 142 -15.59 -2.17 1.72
CA ALA A 142 -14.99 -2.71 0.51
C ALA A 142 -15.90 -2.52 -0.71
N ASP A 143 -17.21 -2.61 -0.53
CA ASP A 143 -18.18 -2.31 -1.58
C ASP A 143 -18.15 -0.84 -1.99
N GLY A 144 -18.05 0.09 -1.03
CA GLY A 144 -17.95 1.52 -1.32
C GLY A 144 -16.66 1.89 -2.05
N SER A 145 -15.51 1.33 -1.64
CA SER A 145 -14.19 1.70 -2.18
C SER A 145 -13.93 1.24 -3.62
N SER A 146 -14.73 0.31 -4.13
CA SER A 146 -14.57 -0.23 -5.48
C SER A 146 -15.43 0.46 -6.54
N LYS A 147 -16.24 1.46 -6.14
CA LYS A 147 -17.09 2.24 -7.02
C LYS A 147 -16.56 3.66 -7.23
N THR A 148 -16.80 4.22 -8.40
CA THR A 148 -16.70 5.67 -8.60
C THR A 148 -17.89 6.40 -7.98
N THR A 149 -17.80 7.72 -7.85
CA THR A 149 -18.93 8.57 -7.43
C THR A 149 -20.14 8.43 -8.36
N ALA A 150 -19.92 8.09 -9.64
CA ALA A 150 -20.98 7.82 -10.62
C ALA A 150 -21.55 6.40 -10.53
N GLY A 151 -21.04 5.56 -9.62
CA GLY A 151 -21.52 4.19 -9.39
C GLY A 151 -20.85 3.11 -10.25
N LYS A 152 -19.90 3.47 -11.12
CA LYS A 152 -19.14 2.50 -11.96
C LYS A 152 -18.27 1.62 -11.06
N ARG A 153 -18.37 0.30 -11.20
CA ARG A 153 -17.49 -0.65 -10.50
C ARG A 153 -16.16 -0.80 -11.24
N ILE A 154 -15.06 -0.40 -10.61
CA ILE A 154 -13.74 -0.29 -11.28
C ILE A 154 -12.63 -1.09 -10.60
N ALA A 155 -12.90 -1.70 -9.45
CA ALA A 155 -11.90 -2.46 -8.71
C ALA A 155 -12.52 -3.68 -8.00
N VAL A 156 -11.69 -4.70 -7.76
CA VAL A 156 -12.02 -5.83 -6.90
C VAL A 156 -11.32 -5.59 -5.57
N PRO A 157 -12.04 -5.45 -4.44
CA PRO A 157 -11.41 -5.33 -3.14
C PRO A 157 -10.63 -6.61 -2.80
N MET A 158 -9.33 -6.49 -2.50
CA MET A 158 -8.51 -7.64 -2.11
C MET A 158 -8.43 -7.81 -0.60
N ASN A 159 -8.32 -6.70 0.14
CA ASN A 159 -8.16 -6.67 1.58
C ASN A 159 -8.55 -5.30 2.13
N THR A 160 -8.90 -5.27 3.41
CA THR A 160 -9.06 -4.03 4.17
C THR A 160 -7.92 -3.93 5.16
N GLU A 161 -7.23 -2.81 5.16
CA GLU A 161 -6.10 -2.52 6.06
C GLU A 161 -6.53 -1.47 7.10
N PRO A 162 -7.22 -1.87 8.18
CA PRO A 162 -7.53 -0.94 9.26
C PRO A 162 -6.24 -0.48 9.93
N TRP A 163 -6.15 0.83 10.17
CA TRP A 163 -5.02 1.46 10.84
C TRP A 163 -5.17 1.29 12.35
N PHE A 164 -4.27 0.53 12.97
CA PHE A 164 -4.31 0.24 14.40
C PHE A 164 -3.06 0.74 15.11
N VAL A 165 -3.24 1.14 16.36
CA VAL A 165 -2.14 1.30 17.32
C VAL A 165 -2.02 0.01 18.12
N HIS A 166 -0.82 -0.55 18.12
CA HIS A 166 -0.47 -1.76 18.87
C HIS A 166 0.37 -1.37 20.07
N PHE A 167 0.21 -2.08 21.20
CA PHE A 167 0.87 -1.76 22.47
C PHE A 167 1.52 -2.98 23.10
N ARG A 168 2.73 -2.81 23.67
CA ARG A 168 3.44 -3.80 24.49
C ARG A 168 2.88 -3.83 25.90
N LYS A 169 1.97 -4.77 26.18
CA LYS A 169 1.27 -4.85 27.48
C LYS A 169 2.22 -4.94 28.67
N ASP A 170 3.30 -5.69 28.53
CA ASP A 170 4.37 -5.83 29.51
C ASP A 170 4.99 -4.47 29.85
N LYS A 171 5.35 -3.68 28.84
CA LYS A 171 5.98 -2.36 29.03
C LYS A 171 5.05 -1.35 29.69
N PHE A 172 3.77 -1.37 29.34
CA PHE A 172 2.78 -0.52 30.01
C PHE A 172 2.49 -0.98 31.45
N ALA A 173 2.48 -2.29 31.72
CA ALA A 173 2.29 -2.82 33.07
C ALA A 173 3.44 -2.46 34.02
N GLU A 174 4.69 -2.45 33.53
CA GLU A 174 5.88 -2.02 34.29
C GLU A 174 5.74 -0.60 34.86
N VAL A 175 4.96 0.27 34.19
CA VAL A 175 4.71 1.67 34.62
C VAL A 175 3.31 1.87 35.20
N GLY A 176 2.64 0.78 35.60
CA GLY A 176 1.33 0.81 36.26
C GLY A 176 0.17 1.20 35.34
N VAL A 177 0.32 1.08 34.02
CA VAL A 177 -0.76 1.30 33.05
C VAL A 177 -1.47 -0.02 32.77
N SER A 178 -2.76 -0.08 33.09
CA SER A 178 -3.62 -1.22 32.79
C SER A 178 -4.24 -1.08 31.39
N MET A 179 -4.39 -2.22 30.72
CA MET A 179 -5.07 -2.31 29.42
C MET A 179 -6.53 -2.73 29.59
N PRO A 180 -7.46 -2.36 28.68
CA PRO A 180 -7.21 -1.57 27.46
C PRO A 180 -7.15 -0.06 27.73
N ILE A 181 -6.31 0.64 26.98
CA ILE A 181 -6.38 2.10 26.81
C ILE A 181 -7.60 2.39 25.93
N LYS A 182 -8.56 3.16 26.45
CA LYS A 182 -9.87 3.39 25.80
C LYS A 182 -10.00 4.76 25.17
N THR A 183 -9.27 5.74 25.70
CA THR A 183 -9.38 7.13 25.27
C THR A 183 -8.05 7.70 24.82
N TRP A 184 -8.12 8.76 24.03
CA TRP A 184 -6.94 9.48 23.57
C TRP A 184 -6.13 10.05 24.74
N ASP A 185 -6.82 10.60 25.74
CA ASP A 185 -6.20 11.20 26.91
C ASP A 185 -5.51 10.12 27.78
N GLU A 186 -6.11 8.92 27.90
CA GLU A 186 -5.45 7.75 28.51
C GLU A 186 -4.19 7.34 27.73
N MET A 187 -4.26 7.34 26.40
CA MET A 187 -3.12 6.96 25.56
C MET A 187 -1.95 7.93 25.72
N MET A 188 -2.21 9.24 25.70
CA MET A 188 -1.18 10.25 25.92
C MET A 188 -0.56 10.16 27.32
N SER A 189 -1.37 9.92 28.35
CA SER A 189 -0.86 9.72 29.71
C SER A 189 -0.02 8.44 29.80
N ALA A 190 -0.44 7.36 29.16
CA ALA A 190 0.31 6.11 29.11
C ALA A 190 1.65 6.28 28.39
N PHE A 191 1.67 6.99 27.26
CA PHE A 191 2.88 7.31 26.52
C PHE A 191 3.86 8.11 27.36
N GLN A 192 3.39 9.14 28.08
CA GLN A 192 4.23 9.91 28.99
C GLN A 192 4.91 9.03 30.06
N LYS A 193 4.18 8.07 30.64
CA LYS A 193 4.71 7.18 31.69
C LYS A 193 5.73 6.18 31.17
N VAL A 194 5.50 5.63 29.99
CA VAL A 194 6.31 4.53 29.43
C VAL A 194 7.57 5.03 28.71
N ASN A 195 7.59 6.31 28.31
CA ASN A 195 8.68 6.89 27.52
C ASN A 195 9.99 6.99 28.33
N LYS A 196 11.09 6.48 27.79
CA LYS A 196 12.43 6.53 28.39
C LYS A 196 13.48 6.89 27.32
N PRO A 197 13.44 8.11 26.77
CA PRO A 197 14.24 8.46 25.59
C PRO A 197 15.75 8.45 25.88
N ASP A 198 16.15 8.71 27.12
CA ASP A 198 17.56 8.65 27.55
C ASP A 198 18.10 7.20 27.60
N GLU A 199 17.22 6.21 27.63
CA GLU A 199 17.53 4.78 27.52
C GLU A 199 17.36 4.27 26.07
N GLY A 200 17.05 5.15 25.11
CA GLY A 200 16.76 4.79 23.73
C GLY A 200 15.43 4.03 23.55
N PHE A 201 14.53 4.10 24.53
CA PHE A 201 13.22 3.47 24.50
C PHE A 201 12.10 4.49 24.44
N TYR A 202 11.26 4.41 23.41
CA TYR A 202 10.26 5.44 23.10
C TYR A 202 8.84 4.91 23.29
N ALA A 203 7.92 5.82 23.60
CA ALA A 203 6.52 5.44 23.79
C ALA A 203 5.86 4.91 22.52
N PHE A 204 6.22 5.45 21.35
CA PHE A 204 5.46 5.23 20.14
C PHE A 204 6.32 5.34 18.87
N ASP A 205 6.06 4.50 17.88
CA ASP A 205 6.45 4.75 16.48
C ASP A 205 5.19 5.07 15.68
N GLY A 206 5.00 6.36 15.41
CA GLY A 206 4.07 6.87 14.40
C GLY A 206 4.90 7.43 13.27
N GLN A 207 5.16 6.60 12.26
CA GLN A 207 5.96 6.97 11.10
C GLN A 207 5.48 8.27 10.44
N MET A 208 6.44 9.17 10.18
CA MET A 208 6.20 10.50 9.64
C MET A 208 6.65 10.70 8.18
N THR A 209 7.08 9.63 7.49
CA THR A 209 7.40 9.66 6.06
C THR A 209 6.18 9.38 5.19
N GLU A 210 6.31 9.62 3.88
CA GLU A 210 5.20 9.58 2.91
C GLU A 210 4.39 8.28 2.95
N ALA A 211 5.05 7.13 3.19
CA ALA A 211 4.40 5.82 3.34
C ALA A 211 3.18 5.83 4.27
N ASP A 212 3.31 6.42 5.46
CA ASP A 212 2.39 6.21 6.58
C ASP A 212 1.95 7.51 7.27
N TRP A 213 2.56 8.65 6.93
CA TRP A 213 2.24 9.95 7.51
C TRP A 213 0.74 10.24 7.42
N VAL A 214 0.13 10.00 6.25
CA VAL A 214 -1.29 10.30 6.03
C VAL A 214 -2.17 9.47 6.97
N GLY A 215 -1.93 8.16 7.07
CA GLY A 215 -2.69 7.28 7.96
C GLY A 215 -2.55 7.69 9.43
N ASN A 216 -1.32 7.91 9.89
CA ASN A 216 -1.04 8.32 11.26
C ASN A 216 -1.64 9.70 11.58
N CYS A 217 -1.45 10.70 10.72
CA CYS A 217 -1.95 12.04 10.94
C CYS A 217 -3.49 12.10 10.96
N LEU A 218 -4.15 11.37 10.05
CA LEU A 218 -5.61 11.33 9.96
C LEU A 218 -6.26 10.76 11.22
N GLN A 219 -5.68 9.74 11.84
CA GLN A 219 -6.20 9.20 13.09
C GLN A 219 -6.26 10.27 14.19
N PHE A 220 -5.23 11.10 14.29
CA PHE A 220 -5.19 12.18 15.27
C PHE A 220 -6.17 13.29 14.90
N MET A 221 -6.26 13.67 13.62
CA MET A 221 -7.29 14.62 13.17
C MET A 221 -8.70 14.13 13.52
N TRP A 222 -9.00 12.86 13.28
CA TRP A 222 -10.31 12.27 13.59
C TRP A 222 -10.57 12.16 15.09
N ALA A 223 -9.55 11.87 15.90
CA ALA A 223 -9.66 11.84 17.35
C ALA A 223 -10.06 13.22 17.93
N PHE A 224 -9.67 14.31 17.25
CA PHE A 224 -10.04 15.68 17.59
C PHE A 224 -11.33 16.16 16.90
N GLY A 225 -12.06 15.26 16.23
CA GLY A 225 -13.32 15.58 15.54
C GLY A 225 -13.16 16.20 14.15
N GLY A 226 -11.93 16.29 13.65
CA GLY A 226 -11.62 16.82 12.32
C GLY A 226 -11.93 15.83 11.19
N ARG A 227 -11.97 16.30 9.95
CA ARG A 227 -12.21 15.51 8.71
C ARG A 227 -11.39 16.12 7.56
N LEU A 228 -11.16 15.38 6.48
CA LEU A 228 -10.52 15.96 5.28
C LEU A 228 -11.51 16.80 4.46
N PHE A 229 -12.76 16.37 4.44
CA PHE A 229 -13.86 17.00 3.69
C PHE A 229 -15.10 17.08 4.59
N ASP A 230 -15.94 18.10 4.39
CA ASP A 230 -17.29 18.13 4.95
C ASP A 230 -18.27 17.22 4.18
N LYS A 231 -19.56 17.26 4.52
CA LYS A 231 -20.57 16.39 3.89
C LYS A 231 -20.82 16.76 2.43
N GLU A 232 -20.52 17.99 2.06
CA GLU A 232 -20.67 18.59 0.74
C GLU A 232 -19.43 18.33 -0.13
N GLY A 233 -18.37 17.74 0.43
CA GLY A 233 -17.11 17.46 -0.27
C GLY A 233 -16.13 18.63 -0.27
N THR A 234 -16.38 19.68 0.52
CA THR A 234 -15.47 20.83 0.64
C THR A 234 -14.27 20.45 1.51
N PRO A 235 -13.02 20.74 1.08
CA PRO A 235 -11.84 20.50 1.91
C PRO A 235 -11.89 21.28 3.23
N THR A 236 -11.63 20.59 4.34
CA THR A 236 -11.70 21.16 5.71
C THR A 236 -10.36 21.12 6.44
N ILE A 237 -9.25 20.92 5.72
CA ILE A 237 -7.91 20.66 6.28
C ILE A 237 -7.44 21.70 7.32
N ASN A 238 -7.87 22.96 7.18
CA ASN A 238 -7.47 24.08 8.04
C ASN A 238 -8.43 24.37 9.20
N THR A 239 -9.40 23.50 9.47
CA THR A 239 -10.30 23.65 10.62
C THR A 239 -9.53 23.55 11.95
N PRO A 240 -9.99 24.22 13.03
CA PRO A 240 -9.34 24.14 14.33
C PRO A 240 -9.14 22.72 14.85
N GLN A 241 -10.09 21.81 14.58
CA GLN A 241 -10.05 20.40 14.96
C GLN A 241 -8.91 19.66 14.26
N ASN A 242 -8.75 19.87 12.94
CA ASN A 242 -7.66 19.27 12.18
C ASN A 242 -6.30 19.80 12.63
N ILE A 243 -6.18 21.12 12.81
CA ILE A 243 -4.95 21.74 13.32
C ILE A 243 -4.58 21.17 14.71
N ALA A 244 -5.56 21.00 15.59
CA ALA A 244 -5.34 20.40 16.91
C ALA A 244 -4.87 18.94 16.81
N GLY A 245 -5.44 18.12 15.93
CA GLY A 245 -5.00 16.75 15.70
C GLY A 245 -3.58 16.67 15.14
N VAL A 246 -3.26 17.45 14.10
CA VAL A 246 -1.90 17.53 13.53
C VAL A 246 -0.90 17.99 14.60
N LYS A 247 -1.27 18.96 15.43
CA LYS A 247 -0.43 19.42 16.54
C LYS A 247 -0.20 18.31 17.56
N ALA A 248 -1.25 17.60 17.98
CA ALA A 248 -1.13 16.48 18.92
C ALA A 248 -0.19 15.39 18.39
N TYR A 249 -0.23 15.09 17.09
CA TYR A 249 0.68 14.15 16.46
C TYR A 249 2.13 14.64 16.46
N THR A 250 2.36 15.87 15.99
CA THR A 250 3.72 16.44 15.93
C THR A 250 4.30 16.72 17.32
N ASP A 251 3.48 16.95 18.33
CA ASP A 251 3.92 17.12 19.71
C ASP A 251 4.52 15.84 20.29
N LEU A 252 4.09 14.64 19.87
CA LEU A 252 4.75 13.39 20.25
C LEU A 252 6.23 13.39 19.84
N PHE A 253 6.52 13.86 18.62
CA PHE A 253 7.89 13.97 18.13
C PHE A 253 8.68 15.03 18.89
N LYS A 254 8.11 16.23 19.04
CA LYS A 254 8.74 17.36 19.74
C LYS A 254 9.05 17.04 21.20
N ASN A 255 8.20 16.24 21.85
CA ASN A 255 8.37 15.81 23.23
C ASN A 255 9.23 14.54 23.38
N LYS A 256 9.95 14.12 22.32
CA LYS A 256 10.82 12.93 22.31
C LYS A 256 10.09 11.65 22.72
N MET A 257 8.82 11.51 22.37
CA MET A 257 8.03 10.28 22.59
C MET A 257 8.13 9.30 21.42
N MET A 258 8.77 9.73 20.33
CA MET A 258 9.04 8.91 19.15
C MET A 258 10.54 8.94 18.82
N PRO A 259 11.08 7.86 18.23
CA PRO A 259 12.44 7.86 17.72
C PRO A 259 12.68 9.00 16.72
N ALA A 260 13.90 9.54 16.66
CA ALA A 260 14.23 10.57 15.68
C ALA A 260 14.10 10.07 14.22
N SER A 261 14.21 8.76 14.01
CA SER A 261 14.10 8.11 12.69
C SER A 261 12.71 8.18 12.06
N VAL A 262 11.65 8.51 12.83
CA VAL A 262 10.27 8.51 12.27
C VAL A 262 10.11 9.46 11.07
N VAL A 263 10.96 10.50 10.95
CA VAL A 263 10.94 11.45 9.82
C VAL A 263 11.82 11.04 8.63
N SER A 264 12.57 9.95 8.72
CA SER A 264 13.51 9.50 7.69
C SER A 264 13.49 8.00 7.42
N GLN A 265 12.67 7.23 8.15
CA GLN A 265 12.57 5.80 7.98
C GLN A 265 11.82 5.40 6.70
N LYS A 266 12.20 4.26 6.15
CA LYS A 266 11.49 3.61 5.03
C LYS A 266 10.13 3.10 5.49
N ALA A 267 9.25 2.71 4.57
CA ALA A 267 7.96 2.06 4.87
C ALA A 267 8.01 0.90 5.90
N SER A 268 9.14 0.20 6.03
CA SER A 268 9.33 -0.88 7.00
C SER A 268 9.72 -0.43 8.41
N GLY A 269 10.09 0.84 8.60
CA GLY A 269 10.76 1.33 9.80
C GLY A 269 9.99 1.09 11.09
N ASN A 270 8.66 1.27 11.07
CA ASN A 270 7.83 1.01 12.24
C ASN A 270 7.82 -0.48 12.66
N ASN A 271 7.92 -1.42 11.71
CA ASN A 271 8.05 -2.85 12.00
C ASN A 271 9.41 -3.15 12.66
N GLU A 272 10.46 -2.53 12.16
CA GLU A 272 11.83 -2.67 12.68
C GLU A 272 11.96 -2.08 14.09
N ALA A 273 11.37 -0.90 14.35
CA ALA A 273 11.32 -0.27 15.67
C ALA A 273 10.59 -1.16 16.69
N TRP A 274 9.49 -1.79 16.29
CA TRP A 274 8.78 -2.74 17.15
C TRP A 274 9.61 -4.00 17.42
N LEU A 275 10.15 -4.63 16.37
CA LEU A 275 10.89 -5.90 16.47
C LEU A 275 12.19 -5.75 17.27
N SER A 276 12.87 -4.62 17.17
CA SER A 276 14.06 -4.30 17.96
C SER A 276 13.75 -4.03 19.44
N GLY A 277 12.48 -3.83 19.80
CA GLY A 277 12.07 -3.47 21.15
C GLY A 277 12.29 -2.00 21.49
N GLN A 278 12.57 -1.15 20.50
CA GLN A 278 12.81 0.28 20.68
C GLN A 278 11.56 1.05 21.13
N VAL A 279 10.36 0.55 20.83
CA VAL A 279 9.11 1.25 21.12
C VAL A 279 8.10 0.42 21.94
N ALA A 280 7.36 1.10 22.81
CA ALA A 280 6.26 0.53 23.58
C ALA A 280 4.98 0.38 22.76
N GLY A 281 4.77 1.24 21.76
CA GLY A 281 3.62 1.20 20.85
C GLY A 281 4.01 1.50 19.42
N VAL A 282 3.21 1.05 18.46
CA VAL A 282 3.43 1.29 17.03
C VAL A 282 2.11 1.43 16.30
N SER A 283 2.03 2.34 15.34
CA SER A 283 0.88 2.47 14.44
C SER A 283 1.22 1.94 13.06
N ASN A 284 0.58 0.84 12.66
CA ASN A 284 0.77 0.21 11.35
C ASN A 284 -0.37 -0.80 11.06
N PRO A 285 -0.93 -0.83 9.84
CA PRO A 285 -1.81 -1.92 9.40
C PRO A 285 -1.10 -3.27 9.26
N GLY A 286 -1.82 -4.36 9.56
CA GLY A 286 -1.63 -5.75 9.10
C GLY A 286 -0.23 -6.41 9.16
N SER A 287 0.76 -5.83 8.48
CA SER A 287 2.14 -6.32 8.38
C SER A 287 2.82 -6.51 9.73
N ILE A 288 2.58 -5.59 10.67
CA ILE A 288 3.08 -5.70 12.04
C ILE A 288 2.52 -6.91 12.78
N VAL A 289 1.29 -7.34 12.51
CA VAL A 289 0.68 -8.51 13.15
C VAL A 289 1.41 -9.79 12.75
N LEU A 290 1.81 -9.90 11.49
CA LEU A 290 2.60 -11.05 11.03
C LEU A 290 4.02 -11.01 11.62
N ALA A 291 4.63 -9.82 11.72
CA ALA A 291 5.91 -9.63 12.41
C ALA A 291 5.81 -9.97 13.91
N MET A 292 4.70 -9.61 14.56
CA MET A 292 4.40 -9.90 15.96
C MET A 292 4.25 -11.38 16.26
N ARG A 293 3.90 -12.25 15.29
CA ARG A 293 3.84 -13.71 15.53
C ARG A 293 5.19 -14.31 15.95
N LYS A 294 6.30 -13.63 15.65
CA LYS A 294 7.64 -14.01 16.08
C LYS A 294 8.00 -13.49 17.49
N ALA A 295 7.09 -12.73 18.14
CA ALA A 295 7.26 -12.16 19.48
C ALA A 295 6.08 -12.53 20.41
N PRO A 296 6.27 -12.56 21.73
CA PRO A 296 5.15 -12.79 22.65
C PRO A 296 4.31 -11.50 22.76
N LEU A 297 3.12 -11.42 22.12
CA LEU A 297 1.85 -10.91 22.71
C LEU A 297 0.74 -10.49 21.71
N LEU A 298 -0.44 -10.29 22.35
CA LEU A 298 -1.83 -10.15 21.91
C LEU A 298 -2.20 -8.84 21.18
N ILE A 299 -2.95 -8.97 20.08
CA ILE A 299 -3.56 -7.90 19.26
C ILE A 299 -4.85 -7.38 19.93
N LEU A 300 -5.08 -6.05 20.06
CA LEU A 300 -6.46 -5.51 20.16
C LEU A 300 -6.63 -3.99 19.92
N TYR A 301 -7.89 -3.65 19.64
CA TYR A 301 -8.53 -2.59 18.81
C TYR A 301 -8.60 -1.13 19.36
N PHE A 302 -8.78 -0.18 18.40
CA PHE A 302 -9.27 1.21 18.44
C PHE A 302 -9.24 2.00 19.77
N VAL A 303 -8.51 3.11 19.78
CA VAL A 303 -8.85 4.27 20.63
C VAL A 303 -10.03 5.00 19.96
N ALA A 304 -11.20 4.90 20.56
CA ALA A 304 -12.41 5.56 20.06
C ALA A 304 -12.27 7.09 20.15
N GLN A 305 -12.93 7.76 19.20
CA GLN A 305 -13.06 9.21 19.10
C GLN A 305 -13.36 9.86 20.46
N ARG A 306 -12.81 11.06 20.68
CA ARG A 306 -13.14 11.90 21.83
C ARG A 306 -14.63 12.25 21.76
N HIS A 307 -15.44 11.49 22.50
CA HIS A 307 -16.89 11.64 22.69
C HIS A 307 -17.72 12.03 21.44
N ILE A 308 -18.09 11.05 20.61
CA ILE A 308 -19.42 11.02 19.97
C ILE A 308 -19.93 9.57 20.00
N VAL A 309 -20.32 9.10 21.19
CA VAL A 309 -21.25 7.97 21.32
C VAL A 309 -22.55 8.55 21.88
N ALA A 310 -23.29 9.20 20.99
CA ALA A 310 -24.70 9.48 21.16
C ALA A 310 -25.31 9.42 19.76
N GLY A 311 -25.85 8.27 19.35
CA GLY A 311 -26.70 8.23 18.15
C GLY A 311 -26.74 6.98 17.28
N LEU A 312 -26.03 5.89 17.59
CA LEU A 312 -26.25 4.60 16.89
C LEU A 312 -26.64 3.51 17.90
N SER A 313 -27.84 3.69 18.45
CA SER A 313 -28.53 2.64 19.21
C SER A 313 -29.15 1.62 18.26
N ALA A 314 -28.70 0.37 18.41
CA ALA A 314 -29.51 -0.85 18.45
C ALA A 314 -30.61 -1.06 17.37
N GLY A 315 -30.29 -1.92 16.41
CA GLY A 315 -31.23 -2.62 15.52
C GLY A 315 -30.56 -2.89 14.17
N ALA A 316 -30.33 -4.10 13.70
CA ALA A 316 -30.77 -5.42 14.12
C ALA A 316 -29.74 -6.45 13.62
N ILE A 317 -29.21 -7.27 14.52
CA ILE A 317 -28.77 -8.63 14.19
C ILE A 317 -29.74 -9.54 14.94
N LYS A 318 -30.82 -9.94 14.26
CA LYS A 318 -31.63 -11.12 14.52
C LYS A 318 -32.25 -11.53 13.18
N GLY A 319 -31.92 -12.73 12.72
CA GLY A 319 -32.39 -13.32 11.47
C GLY A 319 -31.25 -14.04 10.77
#